data_AF-A0A952VI62-F1
#
_entry.id   AF-A0A952VI62-F1
#
_cell.length_a   1.000
_cell.length_b   1.000
_cell.length_c   1.000
_cell.angle_alpha   90.00
_cell.angle_beta   90.00
_cell.angle_gamma   90.00
#
_symmetry.space_group_name_H-M   'P 1'
#
loop_
_entity.id
_entity.type
_entity.pdbx_description
1 polymer ?
#
loop_
_entity_poly.entity_id
_entity_poly.type
_entity_poly.pdbx_seq_one_letter_code
_entity_poly.pdbx_strand_id
1 'polypeptide(L)'
;MGFDSSILERKWQRPLEPIEYREDLPKIIELEEWNRAIVFGTPSPSIVDRRWALVKHSDWRYEREWRFVLAADSHGPQTHEDIPFPAGALVSVVSGCRADVDLASKVLLGAQSVNPEVAYARVTLPPDRLSLTSVDA
;
A
#
# COMPACT_ATOMS: atom_id res chain seq x y z
N MET A 1 -18.10 19.62 -16.20
CA MET A 1 -18.44 19.30 -14.79
C MET A 1 -17.22 19.62 -13.96
N GLY A 2 -17.35 20.47 -12.93
CA GLY A 2 -16.26 20.73 -11.98
C GLY A 2 -16.28 19.68 -10.88
N PHE A 3 -15.10 19.26 -10.42
CA PHE A 3 -14.95 18.45 -9.22
C PHE A 3 -15.32 19.30 -7.98
N ASP A 4 -16.25 18.81 -7.15
CA ASP A 4 -16.62 19.43 -5.88
C ASP A 4 -16.01 18.63 -4.72
N SER A 5 -14.90 19.15 -4.18
CA SER A 5 -14.18 18.53 -3.05
C SER A 5 -15.03 18.44 -1.79
N SER A 6 -16.00 19.34 -1.60
CA SER A 6 -16.80 19.44 -0.37
C SER A 6 -17.67 18.21 -0.11
N ILE A 7 -18.00 17.44 -1.15
CA ILE A 7 -18.77 16.19 -1.03
C ILE A 7 -17.91 15.12 -0.36
N LEU A 8 -16.67 14.97 -0.82
CA LEU A 8 -15.73 13.98 -0.29
C LEU A 8 -15.27 14.39 1.12
N GLU A 9 -14.99 15.67 1.34
CA GLU A 9 -14.58 16.18 2.65
C GLU A 9 -15.65 15.97 3.73
N ARG A 10 -16.93 16.20 3.39
CA ARG A 10 -18.06 15.91 4.29
C ARG A 10 -18.23 14.41 4.55
N LYS A 11 -18.08 13.57 3.52
CA LYS A 11 -18.20 12.11 3.66
C LYS A 11 -17.13 11.54 4.58
N TRP A 12 -15.89 11.98 4.42
CA TRP A 12 -14.73 11.42 5.13
C TRP A 12 -14.30 12.22 6.35
N GLN A 13 -14.95 13.35 6.64
CA GLN A 13 -14.66 14.25 7.76
C GLN A 13 -13.18 14.67 7.82
N ARG A 14 -12.53 14.80 6.67
CA ARG A 14 -11.13 15.20 6.51
C ARG A 14 -11.02 16.16 5.33
N PRO A 15 -10.11 17.14 5.35
CA PRO A 15 -9.89 18.02 4.20
C PRO A 15 -9.13 17.30 3.08
N LEU A 16 -9.38 17.70 1.83
CA LEU A 16 -8.46 17.40 0.72
C LEU A 16 -7.22 18.28 0.87
N GLU A 17 -6.05 17.67 0.68
CA GLU A 17 -4.78 18.35 0.81
C GLU A 17 -3.99 18.29 -0.49
N PRO A 18 -3.42 19.42 -0.95
CA PRO A 18 -2.50 19.37 -2.07
C PRO A 18 -1.25 18.60 -1.64
N ILE A 19 -0.74 17.75 -2.53
CA ILE A 19 0.51 17.07 -2.24
C ILE A 19 1.71 17.99 -2.48
N GLU A 20 2.76 17.80 -1.71
CA GLU A 20 4.03 18.47 -1.86
C GLU A 20 4.92 17.72 -2.87
N TYR A 21 5.53 18.47 -3.79
CA TYR A 21 6.45 17.93 -4.78
C TYR A 21 7.89 18.29 -4.42
N ARG A 22 8.74 17.27 -4.20
CA ARG A 22 10.15 17.43 -3.82
C ARG A 22 11.03 16.39 -4.53
N GLU A 23 12.32 16.68 -4.64
CA GLU A 23 13.33 15.74 -5.14
C GLU A 23 13.60 14.64 -4.09
N ASP A 24 13.76 15.04 -2.83
CA ASP A 24 14.07 14.13 -1.74
C ASP A 24 12.79 13.55 -1.11
N LEU A 25 12.83 12.25 -0.81
CA LEU A 25 11.80 11.60 -0.01
C LEU A 25 11.81 12.15 1.42
N PRO A 26 10.64 12.33 2.06
CA PRO A 26 10.58 12.73 3.46
C PRO A 26 11.29 11.67 4.30
N LYS A 27 12.04 12.08 5.33
CA LYS A 27 12.65 11.09 6.23
C LYS A 27 11.55 10.34 6.97
N ILE A 28 11.78 9.05 7.20
CA ILE A 28 10.87 8.18 7.98
C ILE A 28 10.72 8.74 9.40
N ILE A 29 11.80 9.27 9.98
CA ILE A 29 11.76 9.96 11.26
C ILE A 29 12.84 11.01 11.28
N GLU A 30 12.50 12.25 11.64
CA GLU A 30 13.52 13.26 11.87
C GLU A 30 14.25 12.98 13.20
N LEU A 31 15.52 13.35 13.31
CA LEU A 31 16.34 13.06 14.49
C LEU A 31 15.71 13.61 15.79
N GLU A 32 15.05 14.76 15.71
CA GLU A 32 14.35 15.35 16.85
C GLU A 32 13.11 14.55 17.25
N GLU A 33 12.35 14.03 16.28
CA GLU A 33 11.20 13.16 16.51
C GLU A 33 11.63 11.81 17.07
N TRP A 34 12.76 11.27 16.59
CA TRP A 34 13.42 10.08 17.12
C TRP A 34 13.87 10.28 18.56
N ASN A 35 14.51 11.40 18.86
CA ASN A 35 14.94 11.74 20.21
C ASN A 35 13.75 11.87 21.16
N ARG A 36 12.66 12.52 20.72
CA ARG A 36 11.42 12.59 21.52
C ARG A 36 10.78 11.23 21.71
N ALA A 37 10.77 10.38 20.68
CA ALA A 37 10.26 9.02 20.74
C ALA A 37 11.00 8.16 21.78
N ILE A 38 12.34 8.23 21.78
CA ILE A 38 13.19 7.49 22.72
C ILE A 38 13.04 8.03 24.16
N VAL A 39 13.04 9.35 24.33
CA VAL A 39 13.04 9.98 25.66
C VAL A 39 11.66 9.95 26.32
N PHE A 40 10.60 10.14 25.54
CA PHE A 40 9.22 10.29 26.06
C PHE A 40 8.29 9.13 25.70
N GLY A 41 8.80 8.12 24.97
CA GLY A 41 8.11 6.86 24.77
C GLY A 41 7.00 6.85 23.70
N THR A 42 6.87 7.86 22.83
CA THR A 42 6.06 7.77 21.60
C THR A 42 6.20 9.00 20.70
N PRO A 43 6.53 8.86 19.39
CA PRO A 43 6.00 9.76 18.38
C PRO A 43 4.56 9.30 18.03
N SER A 44 3.65 10.23 17.74
CA SER A 44 2.37 9.84 17.14
C SER A 44 2.64 9.28 15.73
N PRO A 45 2.39 7.99 15.44
CA PRO A 45 2.68 7.38 14.13
C PRO A 45 2.01 8.16 12.99
N SER A 46 0.88 8.79 13.29
CA SER A 46 0.03 9.53 12.34
C SER A 46 0.71 10.68 11.60
N ILE A 47 1.77 11.29 12.15
CA ILE A 47 2.42 12.45 11.51
C ILE A 47 3.38 12.00 10.39
N VAL A 48 4.09 10.90 10.60
CA VAL A 48 5.04 10.35 9.62
C VAL A 48 4.28 9.82 8.41
N ASP A 49 3.24 9.01 8.66
CA ASP A 49 2.42 8.40 7.61
C ASP A 49 1.76 9.47 6.73
N ARG A 50 1.32 10.57 7.35
CA ARG A 50 0.74 11.71 6.63
C ARG A 50 1.76 12.45 5.79
N ARG A 51 2.99 12.69 6.27
CA ARG A 51 4.04 13.34 5.46
C ARG A 51 4.38 12.50 4.23
N TRP A 52 4.52 11.19 4.42
CA TRP A 52 4.77 10.26 3.32
C TRP A 52 3.61 10.19 2.33
N ALA A 53 2.37 10.15 2.83
CA ALA A 53 1.18 10.15 2.00
C ALA A 53 0.99 11.46 1.22
N LEU A 54 1.57 12.58 1.64
CA LEU A 54 1.42 13.89 1.00
C LEU A 54 2.65 14.35 0.22
N VAL A 55 3.65 13.49 -0.02
CA VAL A 55 4.83 13.85 -0.83
C VAL A 55 4.91 12.97 -2.08
N LYS A 56 5.32 13.57 -3.20
CA LYS A 56 5.63 12.87 -4.45
C LYS A 56 6.86 13.49 -5.11
N HIS A 57 7.55 12.70 -5.93
CA HIS A 57 8.73 13.19 -6.64
C HIS A 57 8.37 14.35 -7.58
N SER A 58 9.27 15.33 -7.70
CA SER A 58 9.11 16.56 -8.49
C SER A 58 8.76 16.31 -9.97
N ASP A 59 9.25 15.21 -10.54
CA ASP A 59 8.95 14.79 -11.92
C ASP A 59 7.44 14.67 -12.20
N TRP A 60 6.63 14.42 -11.16
CA TRP A 60 5.18 14.24 -11.25
C TRP A 60 4.39 15.53 -11.03
N ARG A 61 5.05 16.69 -10.94
CA ARG A 61 4.42 17.98 -10.63
C ARG A 61 3.31 18.38 -11.62
N TYR A 62 3.36 17.86 -12.85
CA TYR A 62 2.35 18.12 -13.87
C TYR A 62 0.95 17.59 -13.49
N GLU A 63 0.85 16.62 -12.57
CA GLU A 63 -0.42 16.01 -12.18
C GLU A 63 -1.27 16.88 -11.26
N ARG A 64 -0.66 17.79 -10.49
CA ARG A 64 -1.33 18.67 -9.53
C ARG A 64 -2.31 17.92 -8.61
N GLU A 65 -1.84 16.81 -8.04
CA GLU A 65 -2.63 15.86 -7.28
C GLU A 65 -3.06 16.42 -5.92
N TRP A 66 -4.25 16.02 -5.49
CA TRP A 66 -4.78 16.27 -4.15
C TRP A 66 -5.13 14.93 -3.50
N ARG A 67 -4.83 14.77 -2.21
CA ARG A 67 -5.03 13.52 -1.47
C ARG A 67 -5.86 13.74 -0.21
N PHE A 68 -6.51 12.65 0.21
CA PHE A 68 -6.98 12.49 1.58
C PHE A 68 -6.03 11.56 2.31
N VAL A 69 -5.70 11.89 3.56
CA VAL A 69 -4.96 10.99 4.43
C VAL A 69 -5.87 10.51 5.55
N LEU A 70 -6.10 9.21 5.55
CA LEU A 70 -6.79 8.50 6.63
C LEU A 70 -5.74 7.73 7.41
N ALA A 71 -5.42 8.20 8.62
CA ALA A 71 -4.64 7.41 9.56
C ALA A 71 -5.62 6.51 10.32
N ALA A 72 -5.40 5.20 10.28
CA ALA A 72 -6.21 4.24 11.03
C ALA A 72 -6.15 4.62 12.52
N ASP A 73 -7.33 4.75 13.13
CA ASP A 73 -7.48 4.99 14.55
C ASP A 73 -6.86 3.82 15.34
N SER A 74 -6.27 4.14 16.49
CA SER A 74 -5.50 3.22 17.34
C SER A 74 -6.35 2.12 18.02
N HIS A 75 -7.55 1.84 17.51
CA HIS A 75 -8.52 0.89 18.07
C HIS A 75 -8.28 -0.56 17.61
N GLY A 76 -7.03 -0.91 17.30
CA GLY A 76 -6.63 -2.25 16.86
C GLY A 76 -6.79 -2.44 15.35
N PRO A 77 -6.46 -3.64 14.83
CA PRO A 77 -6.66 -3.98 13.43
C PRO A 77 -8.16 -3.96 13.13
N GLN A 78 -8.64 -2.86 12.56
CA GLN A 78 -9.96 -2.81 11.94
C GLN A 78 -9.86 -3.52 10.58
N THR A 79 -10.88 -4.28 10.20
CA THR A 79 -11.00 -4.75 8.83
C THR A 79 -11.15 -3.51 7.94
N HIS A 80 -10.22 -3.30 7.00
CA HIS A 80 -10.26 -2.18 6.05
C HIS A 80 -11.39 -2.38 5.02
N GLU A 81 -12.63 -2.44 5.50
CA GLU A 81 -13.85 -2.59 4.71
C GLU A 81 -14.33 -1.25 4.12
N ASP A 82 -13.71 -0.13 4.52
CA ASP A 82 -14.10 1.22 4.11
C ASP A 82 -14.04 1.45 2.60
N ILE A 83 -13.22 0.65 1.91
CA ILE A 83 -13.13 0.63 0.46
C ILE A 83 -13.60 -0.76 0.01
N PRO A 84 -14.79 -0.89 -0.60
CA PRO A 84 -15.22 -2.16 -1.16
C PRO A 84 -14.15 -2.59 -2.18
N PHE A 85 -13.51 -3.72 -1.91
CA PHE A 85 -12.52 -4.31 -2.80
C PHE A 85 -13.26 -5.19 -3.81
N PRO A 86 -13.53 -4.70 -5.04
CA PRO A 86 -14.31 -5.48 -5.99
C PRO A 86 -13.49 -6.71 -6.39
N ALA A 87 -14.15 -7.84 -6.64
CA ALA A 87 -13.49 -9.08 -7.07
C ALA A 87 -12.52 -8.82 -8.25
N GLY A 88 -12.93 -8.01 -9.23
CA GLY A 88 -12.10 -7.64 -10.38
C GLY A 88 -10.85 -6.80 -10.09
N ALA A 89 -10.68 -6.27 -8.87
CA ALA A 89 -9.43 -5.58 -8.49
C ALA A 89 -8.29 -6.57 -8.22
N LEU A 90 -8.59 -7.81 -7.81
CA LEU A 90 -7.59 -8.85 -7.63
C LEU A 90 -7.34 -9.59 -8.95
N VAL A 91 -6.42 -9.04 -9.74
CA VAL A 91 -6.11 -9.56 -11.08
C VAL A 91 -5.09 -10.71 -11.05
N SER A 92 -4.14 -10.68 -10.11
CA SER A 92 -3.09 -11.70 -10.03
C SER A 92 -2.48 -11.85 -8.65
N VAL A 93 -2.05 -13.07 -8.33
CA VAL A 93 -1.16 -13.40 -7.22
C VAL A 93 0.20 -13.81 -7.77
N VAL A 94 1.24 -13.12 -7.32
CA VAL A 94 2.63 -13.44 -7.68
C VAL A 94 3.37 -13.92 -6.43
N SER A 95 3.76 -15.19 -6.40
CA SER A 95 4.57 -15.73 -5.31
C SER A 95 6.06 -15.54 -5.60
N GLY A 96 6.80 -15.02 -4.62
CA GLY A 96 8.25 -14.85 -4.73
C GLY A 96 9.01 -16.19 -4.74
N CYS A 97 10.27 -16.16 -5.16
CA CYS A 97 11.10 -17.37 -5.28
C CYS A 97 11.38 -18.10 -3.96
N ARG A 98 11.25 -17.41 -2.83
CA ARG A 98 11.42 -17.97 -1.48
C ARG A 98 10.09 -18.26 -0.77
N ALA A 99 8.96 -18.06 -1.45
CA ALA A 99 7.66 -18.37 -0.87
C ALA A 99 7.52 -19.88 -0.70
N ASP A 100 7.16 -20.29 0.52
CA ASP A 100 6.82 -21.67 0.84
C ASP A 100 5.58 -22.12 0.03
N VAL A 101 5.56 -23.40 -0.36
CA VAL A 101 4.52 -23.94 -1.24
C VAL A 101 3.16 -23.98 -0.55
N ASP A 102 3.13 -24.34 0.74
CA ASP A 102 1.89 -24.39 1.52
C ASP A 102 1.34 -22.97 1.72
N LEU A 103 2.21 -22.01 2.04
CA LEU A 103 1.82 -20.60 2.13
C LEU A 103 1.27 -20.06 0.79
N ALA A 104 1.98 -20.29 -0.31
CA ALA A 104 1.55 -19.84 -1.64
C ALA A 104 0.19 -20.45 -2.03
N SER A 105 -0.04 -21.73 -1.69
CA SER A 105 -1.31 -22.41 -1.95
C SER A 105 -2.45 -21.81 -1.13
N LYS A 106 -2.22 -21.54 0.16
CA LYS A 106 -3.20 -20.88 1.03
C LYS A 106 -3.58 -19.48 0.53
N VAL A 107 -2.57 -18.70 0.10
CA VAL A 107 -2.80 -17.36 -0.47
C VAL A 107 -3.59 -17.45 -1.77
N LEU A 108 -3.27 -18.41 -2.65
CA LEU A 108 -4.00 -18.60 -3.90
C LEU A 108 -5.46 -19.01 -3.66
N LEU A 109 -5.71 -19.94 -2.74
CA LEU A 109 -7.07 -20.34 -2.37
C LEU A 109 -7.88 -19.17 -1.79
N GLY A 110 -7.25 -18.34 -0.96
CA GLY A 110 -7.86 -17.10 -0.46
C GLY A 110 -8.10 -16.06 -1.57
N ALA A 111 -7.22 -15.97 -2.55
CA ALA A 111 -7.41 -15.09 -3.69
C ALA A 111 -8.54 -15.58 -4.61
N GLN A 112 -8.65 -16.88 -4.85
CA GLN A 112 -9.69 -17.50 -5.67
C GLN A 112 -11.09 -17.42 -5.04
N SER A 113 -11.18 -17.34 -3.70
CA SER A 113 -12.46 -17.07 -3.04
C SER A 113 -12.94 -15.63 -3.24
N VAL A 114 -12.03 -14.69 -3.53
CA VAL A 114 -12.34 -13.29 -3.86
C VAL A 114 -12.59 -13.12 -5.37
N ASN A 115 -11.70 -13.68 -6.20
CA ASN A 115 -11.82 -13.68 -7.66
C ASN A 115 -11.41 -15.05 -8.24
N PRO A 116 -12.37 -15.88 -8.70
CA PRO A 116 -12.07 -17.19 -9.28
C PRO A 116 -11.17 -17.14 -10.52
N GLU A 117 -11.11 -16.01 -11.22
CA GLU A 117 -10.31 -15.80 -12.43
C GLU A 117 -8.92 -15.19 -12.14
N VAL A 118 -8.52 -15.08 -10.87
CA VAL A 118 -7.22 -14.51 -10.49
C VAL A 118 -6.08 -15.31 -11.11
N ALA A 119 -5.21 -14.62 -11.84
CA ALA A 119 -4.03 -15.24 -12.43
C ALA A 119 -3.00 -15.59 -11.34
N TYR A 120 -2.30 -16.71 -11.49
CA TYR A 120 -1.21 -17.08 -10.58
C TYR A 120 0.11 -17.20 -11.31
N ALA A 121 1.14 -16.56 -10.78
CA ALA A 121 2.51 -16.70 -11.25
C ALA A 121 3.47 -16.96 -10.08
N ARG A 122 4.47 -17.81 -10.32
CA ARG A 122 5.57 -18.02 -9.38
C ARG A 122 6.85 -17.46 -9.98
N VAL A 123 7.47 -16.52 -9.27
CA VAL A 123 8.79 -16.02 -9.63
C VAL A 123 9.78 -17.12 -9.28
N THR A 124 10.40 -17.70 -10.30
CA THR A 124 11.61 -18.50 -10.12
C THR A 124 12.79 -17.57 -10.28
N LEU A 125 13.69 -17.53 -9.30
CA LEU A 125 15.02 -17.01 -9.58
C LEU A 125 15.69 -18.13 -10.39
N PRO A 126 16.05 -17.91 -11.66
CA PRO A 126 16.91 -18.89 -12.31
C PRO A 126 18.15 -19.00 -11.41
N PRO A 127 18.56 -20.21 -11.01
CA PRO A 127 19.95 -20.37 -10.61
C PRO A 127 20.76 -19.79 -11.76
N ASP A 128 21.91 -19.22 -11.48
CA ASP A 128 22.71 -18.51 -12.47
C ASP A 128 23.09 -19.38 -13.71
N ARG A 129 22.67 -20.67 -13.72
CA ARG A 129 22.41 -21.58 -14.85
C ARG A 129 21.12 -22.44 -14.68
N LEU A 130 20.48 -22.74 -15.82
CA LEU A 130 19.20 -23.42 -16.09
C LEU A 130 18.98 -24.85 -15.53
N SER A 131 17.72 -25.19 -15.24
CA SER A 131 17.14 -26.52 -15.57
C SER A 131 15.62 -26.46 -15.82
N LEU A 132 15.17 -27.26 -16.78
CA LEU A 132 13.77 -27.46 -17.18
C LEU A 132 13.24 -28.75 -16.55
N THR A 133 12.07 -28.68 -15.92
CA THR A 133 11.29 -29.87 -15.55
C THR A 133 9.88 -29.72 -16.10
N SER A 134 9.53 -30.56 -17.08
CA SER A 134 8.14 -30.82 -17.44
C SER A 134 7.52 -31.70 -16.35
N VAL A 135 6.33 -31.32 -15.90
CA VAL A 135 5.49 -32.19 -15.07
C VAL A 135 4.35 -32.61 -15.98
N ASP A 136 4.42 -33.85 -16.48
CA ASP A 136 3.25 -34.47 -17.11
C ASP A 136 2.25 -34.85 -16.02
N ALA A 137 0.96 -34.65 -16.34
CA ALA A 137 -0.18 -34.83 -15.45
C ALA A 137 -0.41 -36.28 -15.00
#